data_AF-A0A7C3MV47-F1
#
_entry.id   AF-A0A7C3MV47-F1
#
_cell.length_a   1.000
_cell.length_b   1.000
_cell.length_c   1.000
_cell.angle_alpha   90.00
_cell.angle_beta   90.00
_cell.angle_gamma   90.00
#
_symmetry.space_group_name_H-M   'P 1'
#
loop_
_entity.id
_entity.type
_entity.pdbx_description
1 polymer ?
#
loop_
_entity_poly.entity_id
_entity_poly.type
_entity_poly.pdbx_seq_one_letter_code
_entity_poly.pdbx_strand_id
1 'polypeptide(L)'
;MRNQAAARPGATDTGLGTWRARLAICDGCDDCGPACVDGVPMSRAEYLRLKRYLASLPSADRARVLSQNKRLPWPGAPSITYVACPFRDVELGRCAVYPARPLVCRLFGHVEWLPCPSGKVSSPAASGVRLFQRYSELELKTFPEWEEIDGAPGS
;
A
#
# COMPACT_ATOMS: atom_id res chain seq x y z
N MET A 1 13.82 3.23 58.80
CA MET A 1 14.29 4.08 57.68
C MET A 1 14.11 3.29 56.39
N ARG A 2 13.11 3.64 55.57
CA ARG A 2 12.77 2.93 54.32
C ARG A 2 13.62 3.49 53.18
N ASN A 3 14.42 2.64 52.56
CA ASN A 3 15.27 2.95 51.42
C ASN A 3 14.38 3.05 50.16
N GLN A 4 14.11 4.26 49.68
CA GLN A 4 13.39 4.47 48.42
C GLN A 4 14.39 4.35 47.27
N ALA A 5 14.37 3.21 46.58
CA ALA A 5 15.00 3.10 45.27
C ALA A 5 14.14 3.88 44.27
N ALA A 6 14.64 5.04 43.84
CA ALA A 6 14.05 5.83 42.78
C ALA A 6 13.95 5.00 41.49
N ALA A 7 12.73 4.85 40.97
CA ALA A 7 12.49 4.28 39.65
C ALA A 7 13.17 5.14 38.58
N ARG A 8 13.99 4.53 37.73
CA ARG A 8 14.63 5.20 36.58
C ARG A 8 13.54 5.50 35.52
N PRO A 9 13.40 6.74 35.05
CA PRO A 9 12.44 7.06 33.99
C PRO A 9 12.95 6.55 32.63
N GLY A 10 12.04 5.96 31.86
CA GLY A 10 12.15 5.91 30.40
C GLY A 10 13.00 4.78 29.83
N ALA A 11 12.54 3.54 29.99
CA ALA A 11 12.82 2.53 28.98
C ALA A 11 12.23 3.04 27.65
N THR A 12 13.11 3.32 26.69
CA THR A 12 12.76 3.69 25.32
C THR A 12 11.92 2.58 24.72
N ASP A 13 10.61 2.82 24.57
CA ASP A 13 9.77 2.05 23.67
C ASP A 13 10.41 2.16 22.28
N THR A 14 11.03 1.08 21.84
CA THR A 14 11.56 0.94 20.48
C THR A 14 10.36 1.09 19.56
N GLY A 15 10.14 2.27 18.98
CA GLY A 15 8.92 2.64 18.25
C GLY A 15 8.44 1.64 17.17
N LEU A 16 9.21 0.62 16.83
CA LEU A 16 8.76 -0.56 16.09
C LEU A 16 7.48 -1.22 16.65
N GLY A 17 7.28 -1.25 17.97
CA GLY A 17 6.10 -1.85 18.61
C GLY A 17 4.81 -1.09 18.27
N THR A 18 4.85 0.24 18.36
CA THR A 18 3.73 1.12 18.00
C THR A 18 3.47 1.12 16.50
N TRP A 19 4.51 1.05 15.67
CA TRP A 19 4.36 0.94 14.21
C TRP A 19 3.66 -0.33 13.75
N ARG A 20 3.98 -1.48 14.34
CA ARG A 20 3.32 -2.75 14.01
C ARG A 20 1.83 -2.73 14.36
N ALA A 21 1.48 -2.30 15.57
CA ALA A 21 0.09 -2.18 16.00
C ALA A 21 -0.69 -1.20 15.09
N ARG A 22 -0.02 -0.13 14.67
CA ARG A 22 -0.62 0.86 13.79
C ARG A 22 -0.90 0.34 12.39
N LEU A 23 0.01 -0.44 11.79
CA LEU A 23 -0.22 -1.06 10.48
C LEU A 23 -1.32 -2.13 10.53
N ALA A 24 -1.50 -2.80 11.67
CA ALA A 24 -2.54 -3.82 11.85
C ALA A 24 -3.98 -3.28 11.72
N ILE A 25 -4.21 -1.98 12.01
CA ILE A 25 -5.52 -1.33 11.81
C ILE A 25 -5.96 -1.38 10.34
N CYS A 26 -5.00 -1.40 9.43
CA CYS A 26 -5.27 -1.50 8.02
C CYS A 26 -5.39 -2.96 7.55
N ASP A 27 -5.02 -3.99 8.33
CA ASP A 27 -5.04 -5.36 7.81
C ASP A 27 -6.45 -5.79 7.38
N GLY A 28 -6.59 -6.22 6.13
CA GLY A 28 -7.88 -6.52 5.49
C GLY A 28 -8.84 -5.32 5.30
N CYS A 29 -8.42 -4.09 5.58
CA CYS A 29 -9.21 -2.88 5.36
C CYS A 29 -9.10 -2.40 3.90
N ASP A 30 -10.23 -2.29 3.20
CA ASP A 30 -10.29 -1.90 1.78
C ASP A 30 -10.82 -0.48 1.54
N ASP A 31 -10.97 0.34 2.59
CA ASP A 31 -11.55 1.69 2.52
C ASP A 31 -10.68 2.67 1.70
N CYS A 32 -9.39 2.40 1.52
CA CYS A 32 -8.52 3.16 0.60
C CYS A 32 -8.84 2.88 -0.89
N GLY A 33 -9.70 1.90 -1.15
CA GLY A 33 -10.09 1.41 -2.45
C GLY A 33 -10.55 2.45 -3.48
N PRO A 34 -11.43 3.39 -3.11
CA PRO A 34 -11.87 4.45 -4.02
C PRO A 34 -10.74 5.38 -4.49
N ALA A 35 -9.60 5.42 -3.78
CA ALA A 35 -8.42 6.18 -4.18
C ALA A 35 -7.39 5.34 -4.96
N CYS A 36 -7.71 4.08 -5.26
CA CYS A 36 -6.78 3.15 -5.90
C CYS A 36 -6.68 3.43 -7.41
N VAL A 37 -5.58 4.02 -7.84
CA VAL A 37 -5.35 4.42 -9.24
C VAL A 37 -4.37 3.50 -9.96
N ASP A 38 -4.40 3.51 -11.29
CA ASP A 38 -3.37 2.89 -12.12
C ASP A 38 -2.05 3.67 -12.11
N GLY A 39 -0.98 3.08 -12.65
CA GLY A 39 0.31 3.75 -12.82
C GLY A 39 1.11 3.92 -11.52
N VAL A 40 0.83 3.10 -10.50
CA VAL A 40 1.57 3.16 -9.22
C VAL A 40 3.01 2.68 -9.41
N PRO A 41 4.02 3.54 -9.19
CA PRO A 41 5.42 3.15 -9.35
C PRO A 41 5.92 2.33 -8.16
N MET A 42 6.72 1.31 -8.45
CA MET A 42 7.26 0.37 -7.47
C MET A 42 8.71 0.00 -7.78
N SER A 43 9.46 -0.34 -6.74
CA SER A 43 10.82 -0.86 -6.90
C SER A 43 10.80 -2.27 -7.52
N ARG A 44 11.91 -2.69 -8.13
CA ARG A 44 12.03 -4.07 -8.68
C ARG A 44 11.71 -5.15 -7.63
N ALA A 45 12.15 -4.96 -6.39
CA ALA A 45 11.89 -5.91 -5.30
C ALA A 45 10.39 -6.01 -4.95
N GLU A 46 9.64 -4.92 -5.06
CA GLU A 46 8.19 -4.92 -4.86
C GLU A 46 7.45 -5.51 -6.04
N TYR A 47 7.87 -5.17 -7.27
CA TYR A 47 7.36 -5.80 -8.48
C TYR A 47 7.50 -7.33 -8.41
N LEU A 48 8.68 -7.86 -8.09
CA LEU A 48 8.90 -9.30 -8.00
C LEU A 48 8.04 -9.95 -6.89
N ARG A 49 7.81 -9.25 -5.78
CA ARG A 49 6.92 -9.70 -4.71
C ARG A 49 5.47 -9.76 -5.18
N LEU A 50 5.03 -8.72 -5.88
CA LEU A 50 3.70 -8.61 -6.45
C LEU A 50 3.46 -9.69 -7.53
N LYS A 51 4.42 -9.89 -8.44
CA LYS A 51 4.39 -10.94 -9.47
C LYS A 51 4.28 -12.34 -8.87
N ARG A 52 5.10 -12.66 -7.85
CA ARG A 52 4.98 -13.94 -7.12
C ARG A 52 3.63 -14.11 -6.44
N TYR A 53 3.12 -13.05 -5.80
CA TYR A 53 1.81 -13.11 -5.15
C TYR A 53 0.69 -13.32 -6.17
N LEU A 54 0.69 -12.60 -7.30
CA LEU A 54 -0.24 -12.80 -8.40
C LEU A 54 -0.21 -14.24 -8.93
N ALA A 55 0.98 -14.83 -9.07
CA ALA A 55 1.13 -16.23 -9.48
C ALA A 55 0.52 -17.22 -8.48
N SER A 56 0.53 -16.90 -7.18
CA SER A 56 -0.07 -17.72 -6.12
C SER A 56 -1.59 -17.61 -6.02
N LEU A 57 -2.23 -16.59 -6.62
CA LEU A 57 -3.68 -16.47 -6.64
C LEU A 57 -4.31 -17.58 -7.49
N PRO A 58 -5.51 -18.09 -7.11
CA PRO A 58 -6.28 -18.97 -7.97
C PRO A 58 -6.44 -18.35 -9.37
N SER A 59 -6.21 -19.16 -10.42
CA SER A 59 -6.24 -18.66 -11.80
C SER A 59 -7.57 -18.02 -12.17
N ALA A 60 -8.68 -18.57 -11.68
CA ALA A 60 -10.03 -18.02 -11.86
C ALA A 60 -10.19 -16.64 -11.22
N ASP A 61 -9.72 -16.46 -9.98
CA ASP A 61 -9.78 -15.16 -9.28
C ASP A 61 -8.92 -14.11 -9.97
N ARG A 62 -7.69 -14.50 -10.35
CA ARG A 62 -6.79 -13.61 -11.10
C ARG A 62 -7.41 -13.19 -12.43
N ALA A 63 -7.95 -14.13 -13.20
CA ALA A 63 -8.57 -13.85 -14.50
C ALA A 63 -9.78 -12.92 -14.33
N ARG A 64 -10.67 -13.21 -13.37
CA ARG A 64 -11.84 -12.38 -13.07
C ARG A 64 -11.45 -10.95 -12.72
N VAL A 65 -10.51 -10.75 -11.80
CA VAL A 65 -10.10 -9.40 -11.38
C VAL A 65 -9.46 -8.64 -12.55
N LEU A 66 -8.57 -9.28 -13.31
CA LEU A 66 -7.87 -8.62 -14.42
C LEU A 66 -8.79 -8.29 -15.61
N SER A 67 -9.92 -8.98 -15.77
CA SER A 67 -10.88 -8.72 -16.85
C SER A 67 -11.91 -7.62 -16.54
N GLN A 68 -12.01 -7.16 -15.30
CA GLN A 68 -12.99 -6.13 -14.91
C GLN A 68 -12.68 -4.76 -15.55
N ASN A 69 -13.73 -4.01 -15.88
CA ASN A 69 -13.60 -2.61 -16.31
C ASN A 69 -13.04 -1.75 -15.17
N LYS A 70 -11.89 -1.09 -15.40
CA LYS A 70 -11.21 -0.24 -14.42
C LYS A 70 -11.51 1.25 -14.58
N ARG A 71 -12.28 1.65 -15.60
CA ARG A 71 -12.71 3.05 -15.75
C ARG A 71 -13.89 3.30 -14.82
N LEU A 72 -13.63 3.99 -13.71
CA LEU A 72 -14.60 4.27 -12.64
C LEU A 72 -14.88 5.77 -12.53
N PRO A 73 -16.05 6.19 -12.03
CA PRO A 73 -16.31 7.58 -11.69
C PRO A 73 -15.44 8.03 -10.51
N TRP A 74 -14.96 9.26 -10.52
CA TRP A 74 -14.21 9.82 -9.40
C TRP A 74 -15.11 9.95 -8.15
N PRO A 75 -14.66 9.53 -6.96
CA PRO A 75 -15.45 9.68 -5.74
C PRO A 75 -15.86 11.14 -5.48
N GLY A 76 -17.16 11.40 -5.45
CA GLY A 76 -17.71 12.76 -5.26
C GLY A 76 -17.77 13.64 -6.52
N ALA A 77 -17.30 13.16 -7.68
CA ALA A 77 -17.37 13.87 -8.96
C ALA A 77 -17.72 12.90 -10.12
N PRO A 78 -18.99 12.46 -10.23
CA PRO A 78 -19.38 11.38 -11.14
C PRO A 78 -19.23 11.71 -12.63
N SER A 79 -19.12 12.99 -12.99
CA SER A 79 -18.83 13.45 -14.35
C SER A 79 -17.37 13.27 -14.76
N ILE A 80 -16.48 12.99 -13.80
CA ILE A 80 -15.05 12.75 -14.03
C ILE A 80 -14.80 11.25 -13.88
N THR A 81 -14.01 10.67 -14.78
CA THR A 81 -13.61 9.26 -14.68
C THR A 81 -12.12 9.15 -14.43
N TYR A 82 -11.71 8.07 -13.75
CA TYR A 82 -10.32 7.68 -13.56
C TYR A 82 -10.15 6.20 -13.91
N VAL A 83 -8.89 5.77 -14.07
CA VAL A 83 -8.55 4.36 -14.25
C VAL A 83 -8.05 3.82 -12.91
N ALA A 84 -8.79 2.87 -12.35
CA ALA A 84 -8.42 2.17 -11.14
C ALA A 84 -7.27 1.21 -11.38
N CYS A 85 -6.54 0.87 -10.30
CA CYS A 85 -5.46 -0.11 -10.37
C CYS A 85 -5.94 -1.43 -11.01
N PRO A 86 -5.15 -2.07 -11.89
CA PRO A 86 -5.53 -3.34 -12.52
C PRO A 86 -5.83 -4.45 -11.50
N PHE A 87 -5.23 -4.40 -10.31
CA PHE A 87 -5.40 -5.39 -9.24
C PHE A 87 -6.55 -5.08 -8.27
N ARG A 88 -7.29 -3.99 -8.49
CA ARG A 88 -8.49 -3.67 -7.72
C ARG A 88 -9.63 -4.60 -8.14
N ASP A 89 -10.18 -5.37 -7.21
CA ASP A 89 -11.43 -6.08 -7.43
C ASP A 89 -12.58 -5.09 -7.27
N VAL A 90 -13.10 -4.58 -8.38
CA VAL A 90 -14.11 -3.51 -8.37
C VAL A 90 -15.46 -4.01 -7.88
N GLU A 91 -15.79 -5.28 -8.18
CA GLU A 91 -17.04 -5.93 -7.80
C GLU A 91 -17.10 -6.19 -6.29
N LEU A 92 -16.00 -6.69 -5.71
CA LEU A 92 -15.92 -6.97 -4.26
C LEU A 92 -15.37 -5.79 -3.44
N GLY A 93 -15.01 -4.69 -4.09
CA GLY A 93 -14.52 -3.49 -3.43
C GLY A 93 -13.18 -3.68 -2.69
N ARG A 94 -12.34 -4.64 -3.08
CA ARG A 94 -11.10 -5.01 -2.36
C ARG A 94 -9.85 -5.04 -3.23
N CYS A 95 -8.67 -5.00 -2.61
CA CYS A 95 -7.41 -5.19 -3.34
C CYS A 95 -7.07 -6.68 -3.48
N ALA A 96 -7.04 -7.22 -4.70
CA ALA A 96 -6.71 -8.63 -4.91
C ALA A 96 -5.28 -8.99 -4.50
N VAL A 97 -4.40 -7.98 -4.41
CA VAL A 97 -2.98 -8.11 -4.06
C VAL A 97 -2.64 -7.46 -2.71
N TYR A 98 -3.63 -7.35 -1.81
CA TYR A 98 -3.51 -6.66 -0.53
C TYR A 98 -2.21 -6.95 0.25
N PRO A 99 -1.77 -8.22 0.40
CA PRO A 99 -0.55 -8.57 1.15
C PRO A 99 0.75 -8.20 0.42
N ALA A 100 0.71 -8.01 -0.89
CA ALA A 100 1.86 -7.74 -1.74
C ALA A 100 1.91 -6.29 -2.25
N ARG A 101 1.09 -5.40 -1.68
CA ARG A 101 1.02 -3.99 -2.06
C ARG A 101 2.40 -3.30 -2.00
N PRO A 102 2.74 -2.44 -2.98
CA PRO A 102 3.91 -1.56 -2.90
C PRO A 102 3.90 -0.67 -1.66
N LEU A 103 5.05 -0.12 -1.29
CA LEU A 103 5.22 0.73 -0.11
C LEU A 103 4.26 1.92 -0.17
N VAL A 104 4.17 2.62 -1.30
CA VAL A 104 3.27 3.78 -1.45
C VAL A 104 1.81 3.45 -1.11
N CYS A 105 1.32 2.25 -1.51
CA CYS A 105 -0.02 1.79 -1.16
C CYS A 105 -0.16 1.43 0.32
N ARG A 106 0.90 0.89 0.95
CA ARG A 106 0.93 0.58 2.39
C ARG A 106 1.03 1.81 3.27
N LEU A 107 1.48 2.94 2.73
CA LEU A 107 1.52 4.23 3.42
C LEU A 107 0.16 4.93 3.45
N PHE A 108 -0.82 4.48 2.68
CA PHE A 108 -2.16 5.06 2.69
C PHE A 108 -2.78 4.95 4.09
N GLY A 109 -3.19 6.07 4.65
CA GLY A 109 -3.67 6.21 6.02
C GLY A 109 -2.58 6.47 7.07
N HIS A 110 -1.30 6.34 6.72
CA HIS A 110 -0.19 6.37 7.70
C HIS A 110 0.70 7.59 7.61
N VAL A 111 0.61 8.38 6.54
CA VAL A 111 1.41 9.60 6.31
C VAL A 111 0.51 10.79 6.01
N GLU A 112 1.04 11.98 6.27
CA GLU A 112 0.32 13.26 6.29
C GLU A 112 -0.35 13.63 4.96
N TRP A 113 0.19 13.17 3.82
CA TRP A 113 -0.35 13.43 2.48
C TRP A 113 -1.18 12.26 1.90
N LEU A 114 -1.31 11.14 2.62
CA LEU A 114 -2.23 10.05 2.28
C LEU A 114 -3.13 9.77 3.49
N PRO A 115 -4.08 10.65 3.82
CA PRO A 115 -4.93 10.48 4.99
C PRO A 115 -5.84 9.25 4.86
N CYS A 116 -6.25 8.68 6.00
CA CYS A 116 -7.17 7.56 6.03
C CYS A 116 -8.57 8.04 5.64
N PRO A 117 -9.19 7.51 4.57
CA PRO A 117 -10.49 8.01 4.11
C PRO A 117 -11.64 7.69 5.08
N SER A 118 -11.51 6.63 5.88
CA SER A 118 -12.50 6.24 6.90
C SER A 118 -12.16 6.73 8.31
N GLY A 119 -11.08 7.50 8.48
CA GLY A 119 -10.69 8.04 9.79
C GLY A 119 -10.20 7.01 10.81
N LYS A 120 -10.03 5.74 10.42
CA LYS A 120 -9.58 4.65 11.33
C LYS A 120 -8.16 4.87 11.86
N VAL A 121 -7.31 5.58 11.11
CA VAL A 121 -5.95 5.93 11.54
C VAL A 121 -5.92 7.38 12.00
N SER A 122 -5.77 7.59 13.32
CA SER A 122 -6.05 8.86 13.99
C SER A 122 -4.93 9.91 13.94
N SER A 123 -3.69 9.57 13.59
CA SER A 123 -2.58 10.53 13.64
C SER A 123 -1.43 10.19 12.69
N PRO A 124 -1.42 10.58 11.39
CA PRO A 124 -0.34 10.30 10.43
C PRO A 124 1.06 10.52 11.06
N ALA A 125 2.00 9.64 10.77
CA ALA A 125 3.31 9.72 11.36
C ALA A 125 4.10 10.91 10.81
N ALA A 126 4.71 11.71 11.68
CA ALA A 126 5.40 12.96 11.34
C ALA A 126 6.70 12.80 10.50
N SER A 127 6.94 11.62 9.92
CA SER A 127 8.16 11.30 9.18
C SER A 127 7.89 10.68 7.81
N GLY A 128 6.67 10.83 7.28
CA GLY A 128 6.35 10.37 5.92
C GLY A 128 7.39 10.88 4.93
N VAL A 129 7.68 12.20 4.94
CA VAL A 129 8.55 12.86 3.92
C VAL A 129 9.88 12.13 3.78
N ARG A 130 10.54 11.86 4.91
CA ARG A 130 11.88 11.25 4.94
C ARG A 130 11.86 9.82 4.42
N LEU A 131 10.80 9.07 4.68
CA LEU A 131 10.64 7.72 4.13
C LEU A 131 10.48 7.78 2.61
N PHE A 132 9.65 8.69 2.12
CA PHE A 132 9.40 8.82 0.68
C PHE A 132 10.62 9.34 -0.09
N GLN A 133 11.41 10.23 0.51
CA GLN A 133 12.71 10.67 -0.05
C GLN A 133 13.63 9.47 -0.30
N ARG A 134 13.81 8.59 0.70
CA ARG A 134 14.60 7.36 0.52
C ARG A 134 13.99 6.41 -0.51
N TYR A 135 12.67 6.31 -0.53
CA TYR A 135 11.97 5.47 -1.52
C TYR A 135 12.19 5.99 -2.95
N SER A 136 12.27 7.31 -3.14
CA SER A 136 12.52 7.94 -4.44
C SER A 136 13.96 7.78 -4.96
N GLU A 137 14.89 7.34 -4.11
CA GLU A 137 16.26 7.00 -4.52
C GLU A 137 16.34 5.64 -5.25
N LEU A 138 15.29 4.82 -5.15
CA LEU A 138 15.21 3.53 -5.86
C LEU A 138 14.84 3.75 -7.32
N GLU A 139 15.21 2.80 -8.18
CA GLU A 139 14.60 2.71 -9.51
C GLU A 139 13.13 2.28 -9.36
N LEU A 140 12.23 3.20 -9.71
CA LEU A 140 10.80 2.98 -9.64
C LEU A 140 10.22 2.93 -11.06
N LYS A 141 9.44 1.89 -11.33
CA LYS A 141 8.65 1.75 -12.55
C LYS A 141 7.27 1.19 -12.22
N THR A 142 6.31 1.42 -13.09
CA THR A 142 4.99 0.80 -13.03
C THR A 142 5.07 -0.71 -13.29
N PHE A 143 4.00 -1.44 -12.98
CA PHE A 143 3.95 -2.88 -13.24
C PHE A 143 4.14 -3.23 -14.72
N PRO A 144 3.47 -2.55 -15.69
CA PRO A 144 3.68 -2.83 -17.12
C PRO A 144 5.11 -2.57 -17.59
N GLU A 145 5.75 -1.49 -17.14
CA GLU A 145 7.14 -1.18 -17.48
C GLU A 145 8.11 -2.26 -16.98
N TRP A 146 7.87 -2.82 -15.79
CA TRP A 146 8.67 -3.95 -15.30
C TRP A 146 8.40 -5.24 -16.08
N GLU A 147 7.15 -5.51 -16.46
CA GLU A 147 6.82 -6.68 -17.31
C GLU A 147 7.48 -6.58 -18.69
N GLU A 148 7.57 -5.39 -19.28
CA GLU A 148 8.26 -5.17 -20.55
C GLU A 148 9.75 -5.50 -20.45
N ILE A 149 10.40 -5.08 -19.35
CA ILE A 149 11.82 -5.37 -19.09
C ILE A 149 12.05 -6.88 -18.85
N ASP A 150 11.20 -7.51 -18.04
CA ASP A 150 11.26 -8.96 -17.78
C ASP A 150 10.89 -9.81 -19.01
N GLY A 151 10.14 -9.25 -19.96
CA GLY A 151 9.74 -9.91 -21.20
C GLY A 151 10.71 -9.70 -22.36
N ALA A 152 11.66 -8.76 -22.24
CA ALA A 152 12.64 -8.47 -23.27
C ALA A 152 13.62 -9.65 -23.44
N PRO A 153 13.93 -10.08 -24.68
CA PRO A 153 14.85 -11.18 -24.92
C PRO A 153 16.24 -10.86 -24.35
N GLY A 154 16.71 -11.68 -23.41
CA GLY A 154 18.02 -11.55 -22.75
C GLY A 154 17.99 -11.12 -21.28
N SER A 155 16.83 -11.08 -20.63
CA SER A 155 16.64 -10.83 -19.19
C SER A 155 16.72 -12.10 -18.33
#